data_AF-A0A354TL48-F1
#
_entry.id   AF-A0A354TL48-F1
#
_cell.length_a   1.000
_cell.length_b   1.000
_cell.length_c   1.000
_cell.angle_alpha   90.00
_cell.angle_beta   90.00
_cell.angle_gamma   90.00
#
_symmetry.space_group_name_H-M   'P 1'
#
loop_
_entity.id
_entity.type
_entity.pdbx_description
1 polymer ?
#
loop_
_entity_poly.entity_id
_entity_poly.type
_entity_poly.pdbx_seq_one_letter_code
_entity_poly.pdbx_strand_id
1 'polypeptide(L)'
;RLKATGLCFACDCTRPRIKSIGGIYDGRCRYRKFPFNSGLATRVKTDKNLYEFEDAIQGNYSQILVKDTGDFTLLRKDGLFAYQLAVVVDDADQGINHVVRGYDLLESTPRQIYLQQLLGFLTPQYAHVPVVVNEQGQKLSKQHFADSIDVQAASTVLHNAMRFLGLRPAKAQISERPADLLAWGIDNWDIQAVPKLANIPMHAAH
;
A
#
# COMPACT_ATOMS: atom_id res chain seq x y z
N ARG A 1 -11.81 -18.50 9.22
CA ARG A 1 -11.51 -19.15 7.92
C ARG A 1 -10.07 -19.67 7.87
N LEU A 2 -9.04 -18.81 7.75
CA LEU A 2 -7.63 -19.25 7.63
C LEU A 2 -7.13 -20.24 8.70
N LYS A 3 -7.53 -20.05 9.97
CA LYS A 3 -7.21 -20.99 11.06
C LYS A 3 -7.84 -22.37 10.82
N ALA A 4 -9.12 -22.40 10.47
CA ALA A 4 -9.89 -23.63 10.24
C ALA A 4 -9.39 -24.41 9.01
N THR A 5 -8.88 -23.72 7.99
CA THR A 5 -8.31 -24.31 6.78
C THR A 5 -6.80 -24.61 6.90
N GLY A 6 -6.19 -24.39 8.07
CA GLY A 6 -4.78 -24.68 8.30
C GLY A 6 -3.79 -23.80 7.51
N LEU A 7 -4.25 -22.67 6.98
CA LEU A 7 -3.44 -21.73 6.17
C LEU A 7 -2.63 -20.74 7.02
N CYS A 8 -2.79 -20.75 8.34
CA CYS A 8 -1.99 -19.95 9.26
C CYS A 8 -1.52 -20.78 10.46
N PHE A 9 -0.54 -20.26 11.21
CA PHE A 9 0.03 -20.90 12.40
C PHE A 9 0.44 -19.86 13.45
N ALA A 10 0.54 -20.29 14.72
CA ALA A 10 1.01 -19.43 15.79
C ALA A 10 2.56 -19.41 15.85
N CYS A 11 3.13 -18.27 16.20
CA CYS A 11 4.56 -17.99 16.12
C CYS A 11 5.06 -17.26 17.39
N ASP A 12 6.08 -17.83 18.02
CA ASP A 12 6.76 -17.31 19.20
C ASP A 12 7.98 -16.42 18.86
N CYS A 13 8.35 -16.29 17.59
CA CYS A 13 9.52 -15.49 17.19
C CYS A 13 9.35 -14.01 17.54
N THR A 14 10.41 -13.41 18.07
CA THR A 14 10.47 -12.01 18.48
C THR A 14 10.93 -11.11 17.33
N ARG A 15 10.57 -9.83 17.33
CA ARG A 15 11.05 -8.86 16.31
C ARG A 15 12.59 -8.80 16.23
N PRO A 16 13.35 -8.77 17.34
CA PRO A 16 14.82 -8.82 17.29
C PRO A 16 15.36 -10.04 16.53
N ARG A 17 14.76 -11.23 16.72
CA ARG A 17 15.14 -12.42 15.96
C ARG A 17 14.88 -12.23 14.47
N ILE A 18 13.71 -11.72 14.09
CA ILE A 18 13.37 -11.51 12.67
C ILE A 18 14.37 -10.54 12.04
N LYS A 19 14.76 -9.47 12.75
CA LYS A 19 15.80 -8.54 12.27
C LYS A 19 17.16 -9.22 12.11
N SER A 20 17.57 -10.08 13.04
CA SER A 20 18.89 -10.73 12.99
C SER A 20 19.05 -11.72 11.84
N ILE A 21 17.96 -12.18 11.23
CA ILE A 21 17.96 -13.08 10.06
C ILE A 21 17.67 -12.35 8.74
N GLY A 22 17.82 -11.01 8.71
CA GLY A 22 17.61 -10.21 7.50
C GLY A 22 16.18 -9.73 7.29
N GLY A 23 15.30 -9.80 8.30
CA GLY A 23 13.95 -9.22 8.26
C GLY A 23 12.88 -10.13 7.67
N ILE A 24 13.26 -11.17 6.93
CA ILE A 24 12.35 -12.15 6.34
C ILE A 24 12.25 -13.37 7.25
N TYR A 25 11.02 -13.84 7.48
CA TYR A 25 10.81 -14.97 8.37
C TYR A 25 11.21 -16.29 7.70
N ASP A 26 11.98 -17.11 8.43
CA ASP A 26 12.61 -18.34 7.96
C ASP A 26 11.79 -19.62 8.17
N GLY A 27 10.52 -19.52 8.55
CA GLY A 27 9.64 -20.69 8.70
C GLY A 27 9.79 -21.47 10.01
N ARG A 28 10.61 -21.02 10.98
CA ARG A 28 10.95 -21.75 12.23
C ARG A 28 9.76 -22.41 12.96
N CYS A 29 8.61 -21.75 12.99
CA CYS A 29 7.44 -22.15 13.77
C CYS A 29 6.35 -22.80 12.91
N ARG A 30 6.53 -22.87 11.57
CA ARG A 30 5.51 -23.33 10.61
C ARG A 30 4.97 -24.72 10.94
N TYR A 31 5.82 -25.59 11.51
CA TYR A 31 5.50 -26.98 11.85
C TYR A 31 5.49 -27.27 13.36
N ARG A 32 5.67 -26.26 14.23
CA ARG A 32 5.75 -26.46 15.69
C ARG A 32 4.38 -26.66 16.37
N LYS A 33 3.28 -26.52 15.61
CA LYS A 33 1.88 -26.77 16.04
C LYS A 33 1.51 -26.09 17.37
N PHE A 34 1.98 -24.87 17.59
CA PHE A 34 1.55 -24.09 18.74
C PHE A 34 0.05 -23.80 18.71
N PRO A 35 -0.66 -23.83 19.86
CA PRO A 35 -2.04 -23.39 19.93
C PRO A 35 -2.13 -21.88 19.68
N PHE A 36 -3.26 -21.42 19.17
CA PHE A 36 -3.53 -19.99 18.98
C PHE A 36 -3.88 -19.32 20.32
N ASN A 37 -2.86 -18.88 21.06
CA ASN A 37 -3.01 -18.26 22.38
C ASN A 37 -2.58 -16.79 22.39
N SER A 38 -3.02 -16.05 23.41
CA SER A 38 -2.51 -14.71 23.71
C SER A 38 -0.99 -14.71 23.88
N GLY A 39 -0.30 -13.69 23.34
CA GLY A 39 1.16 -13.59 23.41
C GLY A 39 1.92 -14.25 22.24
N LEU A 40 1.24 -14.98 21.37
CA LEU A 40 1.80 -15.50 20.11
C LEU A 40 1.27 -14.70 18.91
N ALA A 41 2.12 -14.51 17.91
CA ALA A 41 1.69 -13.92 16.64
C ALA A 41 1.00 -15.01 15.80
N THR A 42 0.04 -14.63 14.95
CA THR A 42 -0.46 -15.50 13.88
C THR A 42 0.22 -15.11 12.57
N ARG A 43 0.79 -16.08 11.86
CA ARG A 43 1.39 -15.89 10.53
C ARG A 43 0.63 -16.70 9.48
N VAL A 44 0.50 -16.17 8.27
CA VAL A 44 -0.02 -16.91 7.12
C VAL A 44 1.09 -17.75 6.50
N LYS A 45 0.78 -18.95 6.03
CA LYS A 45 1.71 -19.78 5.27
C LYS A 45 1.73 -19.29 3.83
N THR A 46 2.83 -18.77 3.34
CA THR A 46 3.00 -18.43 1.92
C THR A 46 3.52 -19.63 1.13
N ASP A 47 3.39 -19.57 -0.19
CA ASP A 47 3.88 -20.57 -1.14
C ASP A 47 4.95 -20.02 -2.09
N LYS A 48 5.38 -20.85 -3.04
CA LYS A 48 6.45 -20.58 -4.01
C LYS A 48 5.93 -19.97 -5.31
N ASN A 49 4.63 -19.68 -5.42
CA ASN A 49 4.06 -19.17 -6.66
C ASN A 49 4.54 -17.73 -6.92
N LEU A 50 4.59 -17.36 -8.19
CA LEU A 50 4.76 -15.97 -8.60
C LEU A 50 3.40 -15.27 -8.51
N TYR A 51 3.34 -14.19 -7.76
CA TYR A 51 2.16 -13.33 -7.66
C TYR A 51 2.44 -12.06 -8.43
N GLU A 52 1.68 -11.85 -9.49
CA GLU A 52 1.83 -10.71 -10.39
C GLU A 52 0.50 -9.96 -10.54
N PHE A 53 0.60 -8.66 -10.80
CA PHE A 53 -0.53 -7.83 -11.19
C PHE A 53 -0.06 -6.73 -12.13
N GLU A 54 -0.98 -6.26 -12.96
CA GLU A 54 -0.80 -5.08 -13.78
C GLU A 54 -1.28 -3.86 -13.01
N ASP A 55 -0.37 -2.96 -12.65
CA ASP A 55 -0.72 -1.67 -12.08
C ASP A 55 -1.11 -0.69 -13.20
N ALA A 56 -2.24 0.00 -13.04
CA ALA A 56 -2.75 0.91 -14.05
C ALA A 56 -1.81 2.10 -14.35
N ILE A 57 -0.89 2.44 -13.42
CA ILE A 57 0.11 3.49 -13.58
C ILE A 57 1.50 2.88 -13.79
N GLN A 58 1.94 2.02 -12.86
CA GLN A 58 3.32 1.53 -12.78
C GLN A 58 3.61 0.34 -13.70
N GLY A 59 2.58 -0.25 -14.32
CA GLY A 59 2.71 -1.46 -15.15
C GLY A 59 2.87 -2.73 -14.32
N ASN A 60 3.45 -3.78 -14.92
CA ASN A 60 3.54 -5.09 -14.31
C ASN A 60 4.48 -5.12 -13.09
N TYR A 61 4.00 -5.67 -11.98
CA TYR A 61 4.78 -5.91 -10.77
C TYR A 61 4.57 -7.33 -10.27
N SER A 62 5.64 -8.00 -9.81
CA SER A 62 5.57 -9.38 -9.34
C SER A 62 6.47 -9.70 -8.15
N GLN A 63 6.07 -10.68 -7.34
CA GLN A 63 6.82 -11.19 -6.18
C GLN A 63 6.61 -12.70 -5.99
N ILE A 64 7.61 -13.38 -5.45
CA ILE A 64 7.50 -14.73 -4.90
C ILE A 64 7.45 -14.62 -3.38
N LEU A 65 6.25 -14.72 -2.80
CA LEU A 65 6.01 -14.30 -1.42
C LEU A 65 6.88 -15.03 -0.39
N VAL A 66 7.08 -16.35 -0.51
CA VAL A 66 7.93 -17.10 0.42
C VAL A 66 9.40 -16.64 0.41
N LYS A 67 9.87 -16.10 -0.71
CA LYS A 67 11.23 -15.56 -0.86
C LYS A 67 11.30 -14.11 -0.41
N ASP A 68 10.39 -13.27 -0.89
CA ASP A 68 10.50 -11.82 -0.79
C ASP A 68 9.90 -11.28 0.52
N THR A 69 8.97 -12.00 1.14
CA THR A 69 8.26 -11.56 2.36
C THR A 69 8.19 -12.61 3.46
N GLY A 70 8.31 -13.89 3.11
CA GLY A 70 8.12 -15.04 3.99
C GLY A 70 6.70 -15.14 4.55
N ASP A 71 6.51 -16.04 5.52
CA ASP A 71 5.23 -16.18 6.23
C ASP A 71 4.96 -14.93 7.07
N PHE A 72 4.22 -13.97 6.51
CA PHE A 72 4.00 -12.67 7.13
C PHE A 72 2.92 -12.71 8.23
N THR A 73 2.95 -11.70 9.11
CA THR A 73 2.08 -11.65 10.29
C THR A 73 0.67 -11.16 9.93
N LEU A 74 -0.35 -11.86 10.42
CA LEU A 74 -1.77 -11.48 10.33
C LEU A 74 -2.28 -10.89 11.65
N LEU A 75 -1.81 -11.43 12.77
CA LEU A 75 -2.13 -10.96 14.12
C LEU A 75 -0.84 -10.85 14.91
N ARG A 76 -0.58 -9.69 15.48
CA ARG A 76 0.62 -9.44 16.29
C ARG A 76 0.45 -10.05 17.69
N LYS A 77 1.57 -10.22 18.40
CA LYS A 77 1.59 -10.75 19.78
C LYS A 77 0.80 -9.89 20.77
N ASP A 78 0.69 -8.60 20.51
CA ASP A 78 -0.08 -7.63 21.29
C ASP A 78 -1.57 -7.59 20.94
N GLY A 79 -2.05 -8.51 20.09
CA GLY A 79 -3.47 -8.64 19.75
C GLY A 79 -3.95 -7.71 18.63
N LEU A 80 -3.08 -6.86 18.08
CA LEU A 80 -3.44 -5.99 16.97
C LEU A 80 -3.36 -6.73 15.62
N PHE A 81 -4.41 -6.63 14.81
CA PHE A 81 -4.38 -7.13 13.44
C PHE A 81 -3.34 -6.38 12.60
N ALA A 82 -2.65 -7.11 11.74
CA ALA A 82 -1.70 -6.51 10.82
C ALA A 82 -2.45 -5.82 9.67
N TYR A 83 -1.88 -4.71 9.20
CA TYR A 83 -2.41 -3.93 8.07
C TYR A 83 -2.81 -4.81 6.88
N GLN A 84 -1.97 -5.79 6.51
CA GLN A 84 -2.22 -6.67 5.37
C GLN A 84 -3.55 -7.43 5.46
N LEU A 85 -3.95 -7.85 6.67
CA LEU A 85 -5.24 -8.53 6.86
C LEU A 85 -6.39 -7.54 6.99
N ALA A 86 -6.19 -6.45 7.73
CA ALA A 86 -7.24 -5.47 7.97
C ALA A 86 -7.76 -4.87 6.66
N VAL A 87 -6.85 -4.35 5.82
CA VAL A 87 -7.22 -3.71 4.54
C VAL A 87 -7.94 -4.68 3.59
N VAL A 88 -7.49 -5.93 3.51
CA VAL A 88 -8.11 -6.94 2.63
C VAL A 88 -9.53 -7.28 3.05
N VAL A 89 -9.79 -7.34 4.35
CA VAL A 89 -11.12 -7.65 4.87
C VAL A 89 -12.04 -6.44 4.72
N ASP A 90 -11.55 -5.24 5.05
CA ASP A 90 -12.34 -4.01 4.97
C ASP A 90 -12.69 -3.66 3.51
N ASP A 91 -11.72 -3.75 2.58
CA ASP A 91 -11.97 -3.50 1.15
C ASP A 91 -13.01 -4.47 0.58
N ALA A 92 -12.95 -5.75 0.98
CA ALA A 92 -13.92 -6.76 0.54
C ALA A 92 -15.32 -6.53 1.12
N ASP A 93 -15.41 -6.11 2.39
CA ASP A 93 -16.68 -5.78 3.04
C ASP A 93 -17.34 -4.53 2.42
N GLN A 94 -16.52 -3.55 2.04
CA GLN A 94 -16.97 -2.31 1.38
C GLN A 94 -17.20 -2.46 -0.13
N GLY A 95 -16.85 -3.60 -0.73
CA GLY A 95 -17.02 -3.83 -2.17
C GLY A 95 -16.09 -2.99 -3.04
N ILE A 96 -14.89 -2.65 -2.56
CA ILE A 96 -13.90 -1.89 -3.32
C ILE A 96 -13.47 -2.66 -4.57
N ASN A 97 -13.57 -2.01 -5.74
CA ASN A 97 -13.18 -2.58 -7.02
C ASN A 97 -11.90 -1.95 -7.61
N HIS A 98 -11.50 -0.76 -7.15
CA HIS A 98 -10.27 -0.06 -7.52
C HIS A 98 -9.59 0.49 -6.28
N VAL A 99 -8.29 0.21 -6.15
CA VAL A 99 -7.44 0.72 -5.08
C VAL A 99 -6.41 1.68 -5.69
N VAL A 100 -6.61 2.98 -5.46
CA VAL A 100 -5.66 4.03 -5.84
C VAL A 100 -4.94 4.53 -4.60
N ARG A 101 -3.61 4.36 -4.53
CA ARG A 101 -2.81 4.69 -3.34
C ARG A 101 -1.37 5.03 -3.69
N GLY A 102 -0.57 5.45 -2.70
CA GLY A 102 0.84 5.80 -2.93
C GLY A 102 1.73 4.61 -3.28
N TYR A 103 2.76 4.84 -4.09
CA TYR A 103 3.77 3.87 -4.52
C TYR A 103 4.47 3.15 -3.36
N ASP A 104 4.54 3.79 -2.20
CA ASP A 104 5.09 3.18 -0.98
C ASP A 104 4.39 1.89 -0.54
N LEU A 105 3.17 1.65 -1.04
CA LEU A 105 2.39 0.45 -0.77
C LEU A 105 2.44 -0.58 -1.92
N LEU A 106 3.15 -0.31 -3.02
CA LEU A 106 3.22 -1.20 -4.19
C LEU A 106 3.66 -2.63 -3.79
N GLU A 107 4.72 -2.74 -2.98
CA GLU A 107 5.26 -4.01 -2.51
C GLU A 107 4.35 -4.74 -1.49
N SER A 108 3.28 -4.10 -1.02
CA SER A 108 2.26 -4.77 -0.20
C SER A 108 1.22 -5.49 -1.04
N THR A 109 1.04 -5.08 -2.30
CA THR A 109 -0.05 -5.55 -3.15
C THR A 109 -0.03 -7.06 -3.39
N PRO A 110 1.10 -7.72 -3.72
CA PRO A 110 1.10 -9.18 -3.91
C PRO A 110 0.69 -9.96 -2.65
N ARG A 111 1.03 -9.46 -1.45
CA ARG A 111 0.59 -10.07 -0.18
C ARG A 111 -0.91 -9.91 0.04
N GLN A 112 -1.49 -8.80 -0.38
CA GLN A 112 -2.92 -8.53 -0.25
C GLN A 112 -3.72 -9.35 -1.26
N ILE A 113 -3.26 -9.42 -2.51
CA ILE A 113 -3.80 -10.32 -3.55
C ILE A 113 -3.78 -11.76 -3.06
N TYR A 114 -2.68 -12.20 -2.45
CA TYR A 114 -2.60 -13.55 -1.89
C TYR A 114 -3.67 -13.79 -0.81
N LEU A 115 -3.87 -12.85 0.11
CA LEU A 115 -4.91 -12.98 1.14
C LEU A 115 -6.32 -12.95 0.54
N GLN A 116 -6.57 -12.11 -0.46
CA GLN A 116 -7.84 -12.05 -1.19
C GLN A 116 -8.16 -13.43 -1.79
N GLN A 117 -7.19 -14.04 -2.48
CA GLN A 117 -7.32 -15.39 -3.04
C GLN A 117 -7.56 -16.45 -1.97
N LEU A 118 -6.81 -16.44 -0.87
CA LEU A 118 -7.01 -17.40 0.24
C LEU A 118 -8.38 -17.27 0.92
N LEU A 119 -8.96 -16.07 0.91
CA LEU A 119 -10.25 -15.77 1.54
C LEU A 119 -11.44 -15.86 0.58
N GLY A 120 -11.17 -16.05 -0.72
CA GLY A 120 -12.19 -16.10 -1.77
C GLY A 120 -12.80 -14.74 -2.11
N PHE A 121 -12.05 -13.66 -1.91
CA PHE A 121 -12.47 -12.30 -2.27
C PHE A 121 -12.10 -11.95 -3.70
N LEU A 122 -12.82 -11.00 -4.29
CA LEU A 122 -12.45 -10.42 -5.57
C LEU A 122 -11.15 -9.61 -5.42
N THR A 123 -10.30 -9.67 -6.44
CA THR A 123 -9.11 -8.84 -6.52
C THR A 123 -9.47 -7.52 -7.22
N PRO A 124 -9.31 -6.35 -6.55
CA PRO A 124 -9.55 -5.07 -7.19
C PRO A 124 -8.45 -4.73 -8.20
N GLN A 125 -8.72 -3.75 -9.07
CA GLN A 125 -7.68 -3.13 -9.89
C GLN A 125 -6.82 -2.21 -9.02
N TYR A 126 -5.52 -2.17 -9.28
CA TYR A 126 -4.58 -1.36 -8.50
C TYR A 126 -3.97 -0.26 -9.37
N ALA A 127 -3.80 0.91 -8.76
CA ALA A 127 -3.03 2.02 -9.32
C ALA A 127 -2.19 2.64 -8.22
N HIS A 128 -0.89 2.78 -8.45
CA HIS A 128 0.03 3.35 -7.47
C HIS A 128 0.57 4.70 -7.95
N VAL A 129 0.14 5.79 -7.31
CA VAL A 129 0.61 7.15 -7.62
C VAL A 129 1.99 7.41 -6.98
N PRO A 130 2.86 8.23 -7.62
CA PRO A 130 4.13 8.62 -7.03
C PRO A 130 3.98 9.26 -5.65
N VAL A 131 5.00 9.12 -4.80
CA VAL A 131 5.02 9.78 -3.48
C VAL A 131 5.89 11.04 -3.53
N VAL A 132 5.45 12.10 -2.86
CA VAL A 132 6.27 13.32 -2.73
C VAL A 132 7.46 13.06 -1.80
N VAL A 133 8.65 13.41 -2.25
CA VAL A 133 9.89 13.33 -1.46
C VAL A 133 10.57 14.70 -1.36
N ASN A 134 11.37 14.89 -0.31
CA ASN A 134 12.25 16.05 -0.21
C ASN A 134 13.44 15.93 -1.19
N GLU A 135 14.29 16.95 -1.24
CA GLU A 135 15.47 17.00 -2.12
C GLU A 135 16.48 15.87 -1.89
N GLN A 136 16.46 15.27 -0.70
CA GLN A 136 17.32 14.15 -0.32
C GLN A 136 16.68 12.79 -0.64
N GLY A 137 15.51 12.78 -1.31
CA GLY A 137 14.75 11.58 -1.64
C GLY A 137 14.03 10.95 -0.45
N GLN A 138 13.98 11.63 0.69
CA GLN A 138 13.28 11.14 1.89
C GLN A 138 11.79 11.43 1.76
N LYS A 139 10.97 10.45 2.13
CA LYS A 139 9.51 10.62 2.15
C LYS A 139 9.12 11.74 3.11
N LEU A 140 8.32 12.68 2.61
CA LEU A 140 7.63 13.65 3.45
C LEU A 140 6.56 12.90 4.26
N SER A 141 6.95 12.34 5.39
CA SER A 141 6.04 11.70 6.33
C SER A 141 5.72 12.67 7.47
N LYS A 142 4.66 12.39 8.24
CA LYS A 142 4.35 13.15 9.49
C LYS A 142 5.50 13.15 10.50
N GLN A 143 6.50 12.28 10.37
CA GLN A 143 7.73 12.29 11.19
C GLN A 143 8.80 13.28 10.68
N HIS A 144 8.61 13.88 9.50
CA HIS A 144 9.56 14.77 8.82
C HIS A 144 8.93 16.12 8.42
N PHE A 145 8.11 16.74 9.28
CA PHE A 145 7.66 18.12 9.09
C PHE A 145 6.92 18.39 7.77
N ALA A 146 6.08 17.45 7.31
CA ALA A 146 5.11 17.80 6.27
C ALA A 146 4.10 18.79 6.87
N ASP A 147 4.08 20.02 6.35
CA ASP A 147 3.12 21.03 6.78
C ASP A 147 1.69 20.52 6.57
N SER A 148 0.80 20.87 7.51
CA SER A 148 -0.62 20.61 7.32
C SER A 148 -1.13 21.33 6.07
N ILE A 149 -2.11 20.73 5.39
CA ILE A 149 -2.77 21.38 4.25
C ILE A 149 -3.39 22.69 4.75
N ASP A 150 -2.91 23.81 4.20
CA ASP A 150 -3.53 25.11 4.41
C ASP A 150 -4.80 25.20 3.54
N VAL A 151 -5.95 25.14 4.20
CA VAL A 151 -7.26 25.23 3.55
C VAL A 151 -7.52 26.59 2.92
N GLN A 152 -6.83 27.66 3.37
CA GLN A 152 -6.92 28.98 2.74
C GLN A 152 -6.22 29.02 1.38
N ALA A 153 -5.24 28.14 1.18
CA ALA A 153 -4.50 27.98 -0.08
C ALA A 153 -5.04 26.83 -0.95
N ALA A 154 -6.27 26.35 -0.72
CA ALA A 154 -6.80 25.13 -1.33
C ALA A 154 -6.71 25.11 -2.86
N SER A 155 -7.02 26.20 -3.56
CA SER A 155 -6.92 26.26 -5.02
C SER A 155 -5.48 26.07 -5.52
N THR A 156 -4.51 26.70 -4.87
CA THR A 156 -3.08 26.52 -5.17
C THR A 156 -2.63 25.08 -4.89
N VAL A 157 -3.05 24.50 -3.76
CA VAL A 157 -2.73 23.12 -3.40
C VAL A 157 -3.30 22.13 -4.42
N LEU A 158 -4.56 22.32 -4.83
CA LEU A 158 -5.21 21.49 -5.85
C LEU A 158 -4.54 21.63 -7.21
N HIS A 159 -4.22 22.85 -7.63
CA HIS A 159 -3.51 23.10 -8.89
C HIS A 159 -2.17 22.38 -8.93
N ASN A 160 -1.37 22.48 -7.85
CA ASN A 160 -0.09 21.78 -7.73
C ASN A 160 -0.28 20.25 -7.69
N ALA A 161 -1.30 19.74 -7.00
CA ALA A 161 -1.60 18.32 -6.96
C ALA A 161 -2.00 17.76 -8.34
N MET A 162 -2.77 18.52 -9.14
CA MET A 162 -3.09 18.17 -10.52
C MET A 162 -1.83 18.09 -11.38
N ARG A 163 -0.94 19.08 -11.26
CA ARG A 163 0.34 19.07 -11.97
C ARG A 163 1.23 17.90 -11.55
N PHE A 164 1.26 17.58 -10.26
CA PHE A 164 1.96 16.41 -9.73
C PHE A 164 1.45 15.10 -10.35
N LEU A 165 0.13 14.99 -10.54
CA LEU A 165 -0.52 13.85 -11.18
C LEU A 165 -0.45 13.89 -12.72
N GLY A 166 0.31 14.80 -13.31
CA GLY A 166 0.53 14.89 -14.76
C GLY A 166 -0.51 15.69 -15.54
N LEU A 167 -1.54 16.23 -14.89
CA LEU A 167 -2.50 17.14 -15.52
C LEU A 167 -1.84 18.51 -15.77
N ARG A 168 -2.38 19.26 -16.73
CA ARG A 168 -1.87 20.61 -17.07
C ARG A 168 -2.95 21.70 -17.01
N PRO A 169 -3.50 22.01 -15.82
CA PRO A 169 -4.40 23.14 -15.67
C PRO A 169 -3.68 24.46 -16.04
N ALA A 170 -4.38 25.37 -16.70
CA ALA A 170 -3.84 26.67 -17.06
C ALA A 170 -3.47 27.47 -15.79
N LYS A 171 -2.44 28.32 -15.86
CA LYS A 171 -1.98 29.12 -14.72
C LYS A 171 -3.07 30.04 -14.16
N ALA A 172 -3.95 30.56 -15.03
CA ALA A 172 -5.07 31.40 -14.61
C ALA A 172 -6.05 30.67 -13.66
N GLN A 173 -6.13 29.34 -13.75
CA GLN A 173 -7.02 28.51 -12.93
C GLN A 173 -6.59 28.44 -11.45
N ILE A 174 -5.38 28.88 -11.08
CA ILE A 174 -4.95 28.95 -9.67
C ILE A 174 -5.90 29.81 -8.82
N SER A 175 -6.53 30.82 -9.43
CA SER A 175 -7.47 31.73 -8.76
C SER A 175 -8.93 31.25 -8.84
N GLU A 176 -9.22 30.12 -9.48
CA GLU A 176 -10.57 29.55 -9.52
C GLU A 176 -10.96 28.94 -8.17
N ARG A 177 -12.26 28.72 -7.97
CA ARG A 177 -12.74 28.06 -6.75
C ARG A 177 -12.29 26.60 -6.76
N PRO A 178 -11.98 26.00 -5.60
CA PRO A 178 -11.60 24.58 -5.51
C PRO A 178 -12.55 23.63 -6.22
N ALA A 179 -13.87 23.90 -6.18
CA ALA A 179 -14.88 23.09 -6.85
C ALA A 179 -14.76 23.14 -8.39
N ASP A 180 -14.45 24.30 -8.96
CA ASP A 180 -14.30 24.46 -10.41
C ASP A 180 -13.02 23.77 -10.90
N LEU A 181 -11.93 23.89 -10.14
CA LEU A 181 -10.70 23.14 -10.37
C LEU A 181 -10.93 21.63 -10.34
N LEU A 182 -11.64 21.11 -9.33
CA LEU A 182 -11.96 19.69 -9.21
C LEU A 182 -12.83 19.21 -10.39
N ALA A 183 -13.83 19.99 -10.78
CA ALA A 183 -14.67 19.67 -11.95
C ALA A 183 -13.80 19.58 -13.22
N TRP A 184 -12.93 20.57 -13.44
CA TRP A 184 -11.98 20.53 -14.55
C TRP A 184 -11.06 19.31 -14.49
N GLY A 185 -10.57 18.95 -13.29
CA GLY A 185 -9.73 17.78 -13.09
C GLY A 185 -10.44 16.46 -13.40
N ILE A 186 -11.73 16.35 -13.10
CA ILE A 186 -12.57 15.19 -13.47
C ILE A 186 -12.68 15.08 -14.99
N ASP A 187 -12.99 16.20 -15.68
CA ASP A 187 -13.17 16.23 -17.13
C ASP A 187 -11.88 15.96 -17.92
N ASN A 188 -10.72 16.20 -17.29
CA ASN A 188 -9.40 16.07 -17.91
C ASN A 188 -8.55 14.95 -17.27
N TRP A 189 -9.16 14.07 -16.49
CA TRP A 189 -8.45 12.97 -15.84
C TRP A 189 -7.97 11.95 -16.88
N ASP A 190 -6.66 11.72 -16.88
CA ASP A 190 -6.04 10.62 -17.62
C ASP A 190 -5.05 9.92 -16.70
N ILE A 191 -5.37 8.68 -16.31
CA ILE A 191 -4.50 7.87 -15.45
C ILE A 191 -3.16 7.56 -16.11
N GLN A 192 -3.08 7.54 -17.45
CA GLN A 192 -1.85 7.32 -18.18
C GLN A 192 -0.95 8.55 -18.21
N ALA A 193 -1.48 9.74 -17.89
CA ALA A 193 -0.68 10.95 -17.72
C ALA A 193 0.07 10.99 -16.37
N VAL A 194 -0.35 10.17 -15.39
CA VAL A 194 0.32 10.10 -14.08
C VAL A 194 1.75 9.59 -14.26
N PRO A 195 2.77 10.29 -13.71
CA PRO A 195 4.15 9.87 -13.88
C PRO A 195 4.40 8.45 -13.35
N LYS A 196 5.07 7.62 -14.17
CA LYS A 196 5.46 6.25 -13.81
C LYS A 196 6.75 6.23 -12.99
N LEU A 197 6.70 6.93 -11.85
CA LEU A 197 7.83 7.12 -10.94
C LEU A 197 7.45 6.68 -9.53
N ALA A 198 8.42 6.16 -8.80
CA ALA A 198 8.22 5.85 -7.38
C ALA A 198 8.01 7.14 -6.55
N ASN A 199 8.82 8.16 -6.85
CA ASN A 199 8.89 9.40 -6.09
C ASN A 199 9.01 10.61 -7.02
N ILE A 200 8.48 11.75 -6.59
CA ILE A 200 8.65 13.05 -7.25
C ILE A 200 9.16 14.06 -6.22
N PRO A 201 10.28 14.78 -6.49
CA PRO A 201 10.77 15.84 -5.61
C PRO A 201 9.77 16.99 -5.51
N MET A 202 9.63 17.58 -4.31
CA MET A 202 8.68 18.66 -4.05
C MET A 202 8.79 19.86 -5.01
N HIS A 203 10.00 20.23 -5.43
CA HIS A 203 10.21 21.35 -6.37
C HIS A 203 9.82 21.04 -7.83
N ALA A 204 9.68 19.76 -8.20
CA ALA A 204 9.26 19.38 -9.55
C ALA A 204 7.73 19.52 -9.76
N ALA A 205 6.97 19.77 -8.69
CA ALA A 205 5.52 19.97 -8.74
C ALA A 205 5.09 21.45 -8.90
N HIS A 206 6.04 22.40 -8.95
CA HIS A 206 5.80 23.85 -9.08
C HIS A 206 5.92 24.36 -10.53
#